data_AF-A0A6N4E1C5-F1
#
_entry.id   AF-A0A6N4E1C5-F1
#
_cell.length_a   1.000
_cell.length_b   1.000
_cell.length_c   1.000
_cell.angle_alpha   90.00
_cell.angle_beta   90.00
_cell.angle_gamma   90.00
#
_symmetry.space_group_name_H-M   'P 1'
#
loop_
_entity.id
_entity.type
_entity.pdbx_description
1 polymer ?
#
loop_
_entity_poly.entity_id
_entity_poly.type
_entity_poly.pdbx_seq_one_letter_code
_entity_poly.pdbx_strand_id
1 'polypeptide(L)'
;MGRSPSHCLRKIIVKNVRRFTDEEGNVTTKANADLDLAVDAMLQAENLDSILLVTGDGDFLQVVTALQNRGCRVELLGFRNVSKQLQRQVDAFYRGYLIPDLLPFPHEPRNDWGKPGSCVRGVCTKWFPDKGYGFLRFVREITPNLWITDPRAPDSPYESVFCHANELADGLGVDDMLNRETVIEFYLQESEVDEGLIATNVRKVYAPSHP
;
A
#
# COMPACT_ATOMS: atom_id res chain seq x y z
N MET A 1 -20.12 -19.30 19.10
CA MET A 1 -20.90 -18.08 18.79
C MET A 1 -20.26 -17.45 17.57
N GLY A 2 -20.63 -17.91 16.37
CA GLY A 2 -19.97 -17.52 15.12
C GLY A 2 -20.44 -16.14 14.68
N ARG A 3 -19.52 -15.18 14.55
CA ARG A 3 -19.84 -13.92 13.88
C ARG A 3 -20.13 -14.25 12.41
N SER A 4 -21.35 -13.92 11.97
CA SER A 4 -21.79 -13.95 10.57
C SER A 4 -20.78 -13.18 9.71
N PRO A 5 -20.56 -13.56 8.43
CA PRO A 5 -19.73 -12.77 7.53
C PRO A 5 -20.32 -11.37 7.45
N SER A 6 -19.52 -10.36 7.77
CA SER A 6 -19.89 -8.96 7.62
C SER A 6 -20.28 -8.74 6.16
N HIS A 7 -21.58 -8.53 5.91
CA HIS A 7 -22.06 -8.12 4.61
C HIS A 7 -21.38 -6.80 4.28
N CYS A 8 -20.39 -6.83 3.38
CA CYS A 8 -19.72 -5.62 2.90
C CYS A 8 -20.73 -4.89 2.01
N LEU A 9 -21.54 -4.01 2.60
CA LEU A 9 -22.47 -3.15 1.88
C LEU A 9 -21.66 -2.20 1.00
N ARG A 10 -21.66 -2.45 -0.31
CA ARG A 10 -21.00 -1.57 -1.28
C ARG A 10 -22.00 -0.53 -1.78
N LYS A 11 -21.86 0.71 -1.32
CA LYS A 11 -22.57 1.86 -1.87
C LYS A 11 -21.73 2.42 -3.02
N ILE A 12 -22.20 2.23 -4.25
CA ILE A 12 -21.54 2.79 -5.44
C ILE A 12 -22.19 4.12 -5.78
N ILE A 13 -21.42 5.20 -5.69
CA ILE A 13 -21.86 6.55 -6.08
C ILE A 13 -21.18 6.87 -7.42
N VAL A 14 -21.95 6.84 -8.52
CA VAL A 14 -21.45 7.18 -9.86
C VAL A 14 -21.74 8.66 -10.13
N LYS A 15 -20.71 9.44 -10.44
CA LYS A 15 -20.85 10.83 -10.91
C LYS A 15 -20.58 10.93 -12.41
N ASN A 16 -21.47 11.63 -13.11
CA ASN A 16 -21.23 12.04 -14.49
C ASN A 16 -20.41 13.34 -14.51
N VAL A 17 -19.31 13.35 -15.25
CA VAL A 17 -18.44 14.51 -15.41
C VAL A 17 -19.22 15.66 -16.04
N ARG A 18 -19.30 16.81 -15.36
CA ARG A 18 -19.89 18.03 -15.90
C ARG A 18 -18.78 18.96 -16.39
N ARG A 19 -18.89 19.38 -17.65
CA ARG A 19 -18.00 20.38 -18.28
C ARG A 19 -18.74 21.71 -18.26
N PHE A 20 -18.10 22.73 -17.70
CA PHE A 20 -18.59 24.10 -17.74
C PHE A 20 -17.69 24.88 -18.69
N THR A 21 -18.30 25.59 -19.64
CA THR A 21 -17.58 26.54 -20.50
C THR A 21 -17.90 27.94 -19.97
N ASP A 22 -16.89 28.72 -19.62
CA ASP A 22 -17.08 30.12 -19.26
C ASP A 22 -17.37 31.00 -20.50
N GLU A 23 -17.69 32.27 -20.27
CA GLU A 23 -17.98 33.24 -21.35
C GLU A 23 -16.75 33.59 -22.21
N GLU A 24 -15.54 33.24 -21.75
CA GLU A 24 -14.27 33.41 -22.45
C GLU A 24 -13.83 32.16 -23.24
N GLY A 25 -14.64 31.09 -23.23
CA GLY A 25 -14.38 29.84 -23.95
C GLY A 25 -13.50 28.84 -23.20
N ASN A 26 -13.17 29.08 -21.92
CA ASN A 26 -12.41 28.13 -21.12
C ASN A 26 -13.32 27.02 -20.61
N VAL A 27 -12.97 25.77 -20.94
CA VAL A 27 -13.68 24.59 -20.46
C VAL A 27 -13.09 24.18 -19.12
N THR A 28 -13.75 24.54 -18.02
CA THR A 28 -13.44 24.02 -16.69
C THR A 28 -14.22 22.73 -16.45
N THR A 29 -13.49 21.63 -16.30
CA THR A 29 -14.08 20.35 -15.91
C THR A 29 -13.95 20.23 -14.40
N LYS A 30 -15.03 20.51 -13.67
CA LYS A 30 -15.10 20.23 -12.22
C LYS A 30 -15.95 18.98 -12.00
N ALA A 31 -15.27 17.88 -11.71
CA ALA A 31 -15.88 16.65 -11.25
C ALA A 31 -15.18 16.19 -9.96
N ASN A 32 -15.09 17.05 -8.93
CA ASN A 32 -14.58 16.60 -7.64
C ASN A 32 -15.65 15.72 -6.98
N ALA A 33 -15.43 14.40 -7.08
CA ALA A 33 -16.06 13.44 -6.20
C ALA A 33 -15.63 13.67 -4.74
N ASP A 34 -14.54 14.41 -4.52
CA ASP A 34 -13.93 14.63 -3.21
C ASP A 34 -14.85 15.31 -2.21
N LEU A 35 -15.63 16.31 -2.67
CA LEU A 35 -16.61 16.97 -1.79
C LEU A 35 -17.68 16.01 -1.32
N ASP A 36 -18.25 15.21 -2.22
CA ASP A 36 -19.30 14.26 -1.86
C ASP A 36 -18.75 13.13 -0.99
N LEU A 37 -17.53 12.66 -1.27
CA LEU A 37 -16.84 11.68 -0.44
C LEU A 37 -16.62 12.25 0.97
N ALA A 38 -16.15 13.50 1.07
CA ALA A 38 -15.96 14.18 2.35
C ALA A 38 -17.29 14.32 3.12
N VAL A 39 -18.35 14.74 2.44
CA VAL A 39 -19.68 14.87 3.05
C VAL A 39 -20.21 13.51 3.52
N ASP A 40 -20.16 12.47 2.68
CA ASP A 40 -20.63 11.13 3.05
C ASP A 40 -19.82 10.54 4.21
N ALA A 41 -18.48 10.66 4.17
CA ALA A 41 -17.61 10.22 5.26
C ALA A 41 -17.96 10.93 6.58
N MET A 42 -18.21 12.24 6.53
CA MET A 42 -18.55 13.04 7.70
C MET A 42 -19.93 12.70 8.28
N LEU A 43 -20.91 12.37 7.42
CA LEU A 43 -22.23 11.91 7.84
C LEU A 43 -22.19 10.50 8.46
N GLN A 44 -21.31 9.62 7.95
CA GLN A 44 -21.17 8.27 8.47
C GLN A 44 -20.29 8.21 9.73
N ALA A 45 -19.47 9.22 9.99
CA ALA A 45 -18.50 9.26 11.09
C ALA A 45 -19.12 8.91 12.46
N GLU A 46 -20.32 9.39 12.76
CA GLU A 46 -20.99 9.15 14.05
C GLU A 46 -21.37 7.67 14.27
N ASN A 47 -21.39 6.87 13.21
CA ASN A 47 -21.79 5.45 13.25
C ASN A 47 -20.62 4.49 12.98
N LEU A 48 -19.39 5.01 12.84
CA LEU A 48 -18.21 4.22 12.47
C LEU A 48 -17.07 4.45 13.46
N ASP A 49 -16.50 3.36 13.94
CA ASP A 49 -15.30 3.39 14.80
C ASP A 49 -14.03 3.71 14.01
N SER A 50 -14.01 3.32 12.71
CA SER A 50 -12.83 3.45 11.85
C SER A 50 -13.23 3.67 10.40
N ILE A 51 -12.44 4.49 9.69
CA ILE A 51 -12.65 4.83 8.29
C ILE A 51 -11.33 4.60 7.54
N LEU A 52 -11.35 3.74 6.52
CA LEU A 52 -10.25 3.57 5.58
C LEU A 52 -10.49 4.44 4.34
N LEU A 53 -9.71 5.51 4.20
CA LEU A 53 -9.74 6.37 3.02
C LEU A 53 -8.77 5.84 1.97
N VAL A 54 -9.27 5.65 0.75
CA VAL A 54 -8.45 5.29 -0.41
C VAL A 54 -8.25 6.54 -1.27
N THR A 55 -7.18 7.29 -1.03
CA THR A 55 -6.88 8.52 -1.78
C THR A 55 -5.38 8.85 -1.73
N GLY A 56 -4.93 9.63 -2.71
CA GLY A 56 -3.61 10.27 -2.70
C GLY A 56 -3.67 11.78 -2.45
N ASP A 57 -4.87 12.36 -2.43
CA ASP A 57 -5.09 13.80 -2.49
C ASP A 57 -4.95 14.48 -1.12
N GLY A 58 -4.08 15.48 -1.05
CA GLY A 58 -3.83 16.26 0.16
C GLY A 58 -5.01 17.12 0.60
N ASP A 59 -5.99 17.38 -0.27
CA ASP A 59 -7.17 18.18 0.05
C ASP A 59 -8.06 17.54 1.13
N PHE A 60 -7.91 16.23 1.37
CA PHE A 60 -8.60 15.52 2.45
C PHE A 60 -8.05 15.80 3.85
N LEU A 61 -6.97 16.57 3.99
CA LEU A 61 -6.34 16.80 5.28
C LEU A 61 -7.31 17.34 6.33
N GLN A 62 -8.13 18.33 5.98
CA GLN A 62 -9.13 18.88 6.89
C GLN A 62 -10.24 17.88 7.23
N VAL A 63 -10.61 17.02 6.27
CA VAL A 63 -11.61 15.96 6.47
C VAL A 63 -11.09 14.95 7.47
N VAL A 64 -9.84 14.49 7.32
CA VAL A 64 -9.19 13.57 8.26
C VAL A 64 -9.21 14.16 9.68
N THR A 65 -8.78 15.41 9.86
CA THR A 65 -8.81 16.06 11.18
C THR A 65 -10.23 16.10 11.76
N ALA A 66 -11.23 16.42 10.94
CA ALA A 66 -12.61 16.52 11.40
C ALA A 66 -13.24 15.14 11.75
N LEU A 67 -12.84 14.06 11.06
CA LEU A 67 -13.23 12.70 11.37
C LEU A 67 -12.58 12.23 12.68
N GLN A 68 -11.28 12.48 12.86
CA GLN A 68 -10.55 12.17 14.09
C GLN A 68 -11.13 12.90 15.31
N ASN A 69 -11.50 14.18 15.16
CA ASN A 69 -12.14 14.95 16.22
C ASN A 69 -13.52 14.41 16.62
N ARG A 70 -14.17 13.61 15.78
CA ARG A 70 -15.41 12.89 16.11
C ARG A 70 -15.17 11.52 16.76
N GLY A 71 -13.91 11.15 17.01
CA GLY A 71 -13.53 9.88 17.63
C GLY A 71 -13.31 8.74 16.64
N CYS A 72 -13.39 8.98 15.33
CA CYS A 72 -13.10 7.96 14.33
C CYS A 72 -11.58 7.79 14.16
N ARG A 73 -11.11 6.54 14.14
CA ARG A 73 -9.76 6.24 13.64
C ARG A 73 -9.76 6.34 12.11
N VAL A 74 -8.82 7.10 11.55
CA VAL A 74 -8.73 7.31 10.11
C VAL A 74 -7.46 6.69 9.57
N GLU A 75 -7.61 5.73 8.68
CA GLU A 75 -6.52 5.05 8.00
C GLU A 75 -6.49 5.43 6.53
N LEU A 76 -5.30 5.43 5.93
CA LEU A 76 -5.10 5.79 4.54
C LEU A 76 -4.53 4.61 3.77
N LEU A 77 -5.11 4.33 2.61
CA LEU A 77 -4.55 3.44 1.62
C LEU A 77 -4.28 4.24 0.35
N GLY A 78 -3.04 4.18 -0.13
CA GLY A 78 -2.65 4.91 -1.33
C GLY A 78 -1.57 4.18 -2.14
N PHE A 79 -1.38 4.65 -3.37
CA PHE A 79 -0.46 4.03 -4.33
C PHE A 79 0.71 4.95 -4.67
N ARG A 80 0.50 5.92 -5.57
CA ARG A 80 1.51 6.90 -5.99
C ARG A 80 1.11 8.29 -5.56
N ASN A 81 2.13 9.14 -5.36
CA ASN A 81 1.98 10.58 -5.14
C ASN A 81 1.03 10.96 -3.99
N VAL A 82 1.00 10.14 -2.93
CA VAL A 82 0.21 10.44 -1.74
C VAL A 82 0.87 11.59 -0.97
N SER A 83 0.10 12.64 -0.65
CA SER A 83 0.60 13.78 0.11
C SER A 83 1.30 13.35 1.41
N LYS A 84 2.55 13.78 1.61
CA LYS A 84 3.32 13.52 2.84
C LYS A 84 2.65 14.12 4.08
N GLN A 85 1.96 15.24 3.92
CA GLN A 85 1.24 15.88 5.02
C GLN A 85 0.04 15.04 5.42
N LEU A 86 -0.70 14.50 4.44
CA LEU A 86 -1.81 13.59 4.69
C LEU A 86 -1.34 12.29 5.36
N GLN A 87 -0.25 11.69 4.87
CA GLN A 87 0.34 10.48 5.46
C GLN A 87 0.70 10.65 6.95
N ARG A 88 1.08 11.87 7.36
CA ARG A 88 1.40 12.20 8.76
C ARG A 88 0.17 12.53 9.61
N GLN A 89 -0.93 12.95 8.98
CA GLN A 89 -2.16 13.34 9.68
C GLN A 89 -3.01 12.12 10.08
N VAL A 90 -2.99 11.07 9.26
CA VAL A 90 -3.79 9.85 9.48
C VAL A 90 -3.18 8.96 10.55
N ASP A 91 -4.01 8.11 11.17
CA ASP A 91 -3.59 7.20 12.24
C ASP A 91 -2.70 6.05 11.73
N ALA A 92 -2.96 5.58 10.51
CA ALA A 92 -2.14 4.59 9.84
C ALA A 92 -2.13 4.82 8.32
N PHE A 93 -1.01 4.52 7.67
CA PHE A 93 -0.87 4.56 6.21
C PHE A 93 -0.39 3.22 5.66
N TYR A 94 -1.14 2.70 4.70
CA TYR A 94 -0.86 1.45 4.00
C TYR A 94 -0.57 1.74 2.52
N ARG A 95 0.59 1.29 2.05
CA ARG A 95 0.89 1.29 0.62
C ARG A 95 0.11 0.16 -0.04
N GLY A 96 -0.83 0.49 -0.91
CA GLY A 96 -1.70 -0.49 -1.57
C GLY A 96 -0.91 -1.54 -2.38
N TYR A 97 0.30 -1.19 -2.85
CA TYR A 97 1.18 -2.15 -3.51
C TYR A 97 1.60 -3.34 -2.64
N LEU A 98 1.63 -3.18 -1.32
CA LEU A 98 2.09 -4.22 -0.38
C LEU A 98 0.94 -5.12 0.11
N ILE A 99 -0.30 -4.83 -0.28
CA ILE A 99 -1.46 -5.59 0.15
C ILE A 99 -1.62 -6.81 -0.77
N PRO A 100 -1.60 -8.04 -0.22
CA PRO A 100 -1.79 -9.26 -0.98
C PRO A 100 -3.06 -9.20 -1.82
N ASP A 101 -2.97 -9.64 -3.08
CA ASP A 101 -4.07 -9.75 -4.04
C ASP A 101 -4.86 -8.45 -4.35
N LEU A 102 -4.43 -7.29 -3.86
CA LEU A 102 -5.11 -6.02 -4.15
C LEU A 102 -4.88 -5.54 -5.58
N LEU A 103 -3.65 -5.69 -6.08
CA LEU A 103 -3.26 -5.30 -7.43
C LEU A 103 -2.73 -6.51 -8.20
N PRO A 104 -3.24 -6.78 -9.41
CA PRO A 104 -2.84 -7.95 -10.17
C PRO A 104 -1.37 -7.90 -10.61
N PHE A 105 -0.83 -9.06 -10.95
CA PHE A 105 0.43 -9.22 -11.66
C PHE A 105 0.11 -9.54 -13.12
N PRO A 106 0.23 -8.59 -14.06
CA PRO A 106 -0.21 -8.81 -15.45
C PRO A 106 0.46 -10.00 -16.14
N HIS A 107 1.69 -10.32 -15.75
CA HIS A 107 2.48 -11.42 -16.28
C HIS A 107 2.33 -12.73 -15.49
N GLU A 108 1.66 -12.70 -14.32
CA GLU A 108 1.47 -13.87 -13.46
C GLU A 108 -0.01 -13.99 -13.04
N PRO A 109 -0.90 -14.38 -13.97
CA PRO A 109 -2.36 -14.34 -13.75
C PRO A 109 -2.85 -15.38 -12.74
N ARG A 110 -2.03 -16.38 -12.38
CA ARG A 110 -2.33 -17.44 -11.40
C ARG A 110 -1.34 -17.41 -10.23
N ASN A 111 -1.06 -16.21 -9.74
CA ASN A 111 -0.17 -16.01 -8.61
C ASN A 111 -0.81 -16.48 -7.29
N ASP A 112 -0.06 -17.25 -6.49
CA ASP A 112 -0.48 -17.74 -5.18
C ASP A 112 0.37 -17.07 -4.09
N TRP A 113 0.00 -15.82 -3.78
CA TRP A 113 0.81 -14.90 -2.98
C TRP A 113 1.38 -15.54 -1.70
N GLY A 114 2.69 -15.41 -1.51
CA GLY A 114 3.39 -15.83 -0.29
C GLY A 114 3.85 -17.29 -0.29
N LYS A 115 3.53 -18.08 -1.32
CA LYS A 115 4.09 -19.42 -1.48
C LYS A 115 5.38 -19.39 -2.32
N PRO A 116 6.30 -20.35 -2.13
CA PRO A 116 7.40 -20.56 -3.08
C PRO A 116 6.90 -20.69 -4.52
N GLY A 117 7.60 -20.05 -5.45
CA GLY A 117 7.22 -19.93 -6.86
C GLY A 117 6.27 -18.76 -7.17
N SER A 118 5.70 -18.10 -6.15
CA SER A 118 4.84 -16.93 -6.35
C SER A 118 5.63 -15.62 -6.44
N CYS A 119 5.02 -14.62 -7.07
CA CYS A 119 5.47 -13.25 -7.10
C CYS A 119 4.80 -12.44 -5.96
N VAL A 120 5.59 -11.67 -5.21
CA VAL A 120 5.10 -10.83 -4.12
C VAL A 120 5.67 -9.42 -4.24
N ARG A 121 5.08 -8.49 -3.49
CA ARG A 121 5.62 -7.13 -3.34
C ARG A 121 6.00 -6.85 -1.91
N GLY A 122 7.15 -6.20 -1.76
CA GLY A 122 7.75 -5.94 -0.46
C GLY A 122 8.59 -4.68 -0.46
N VAL A 123 9.32 -4.51 0.63
CA VAL A 123 10.29 -3.43 0.83
C VAL A 123 11.61 -4.01 1.30
N CYS A 124 12.71 -3.35 0.97
CA CYS A 124 14.01 -3.70 1.55
C CYS A 124 14.05 -3.22 3.01
N THR A 125 14.38 -4.12 3.95
CA THR A 125 14.49 -3.78 5.38
C THR A 125 15.92 -3.45 5.77
N LYS A 126 16.87 -4.18 5.19
CA LYS A 126 18.30 -4.06 5.45
C LYS A 126 19.08 -4.46 4.22
N TRP A 127 20.01 -3.61 3.81
CA TRP A 127 20.90 -3.86 2.69
C TRP A 127 22.36 -3.69 3.15
N PHE A 128 23.26 -4.55 2.67
CA PHE A 128 24.69 -4.50 2.94
C PHE A 128 25.44 -4.33 1.62
N PRO A 129 25.68 -3.08 1.16
CA PRO A 129 26.29 -2.80 -0.13
C PRO A 129 27.64 -3.50 -0.31
N ASP A 130 28.50 -3.45 0.71
CA ASP A 130 29.85 -4.03 0.67
C ASP A 130 29.84 -5.56 0.52
N LYS A 131 28.77 -6.22 0.96
CA LYS A 131 28.61 -7.67 0.90
C LYS A 131 27.74 -8.14 -0.27
N GLY A 132 27.06 -7.22 -0.96
CA GLY A 132 26.19 -7.55 -2.09
C GLY A 132 24.94 -8.35 -1.71
N TYR A 133 24.39 -8.20 -0.51
CA TYR A 133 23.13 -8.85 -0.13
C TYR A 133 22.29 -8.03 0.85
N GLY A 134 21.05 -8.44 1.05
CA GLY A 134 20.16 -7.88 2.06
C GLY A 134 18.94 -8.74 2.36
N PHE A 135 18.02 -8.15 3.11
CA PHE A 135 16.80 -8.78 3.58
C PHE A 135 15.59 -7.94 3.16
N LEU A 136 14.70 -8.57 2.40
CA LEU A 136 13.43 -8.00 2.00
C LEU A 136 12.35 -8.46 2.96
N ARG A 137 11.25 -7.72 3.00
CA ARG A 137 10.07 -8.06 3.78
C ARG A 137 8.83 -7.86 2.97
N PHE A 138 7.93 -8.83 3.00
CA PHE A 138 6.60 -8.75 2.41
C PHE A 138 5.54 -9.15 3.45
N VAL A 139 4.28 -8.80 3.17
CA VAL A 139 3.14 -9.23 3.98
C VAL A 139 2.73 -10.61 3.49
N ARG A 140 2.85 -11.65 4.31
CA ARG A 140 2.45 -13.01 3.93
C ARG A 140 0.94 -13.15 3.89
N GLU A 141 0.26 -12.58 4.89
CA GLU A 141 -1.19 -12.63 5.04
C GLU A 141 -1.72 -11.38 5.77
N ILE A 142 -2.96 -10.99 5.49
CA ILE A 142 -3.62 -9.88 6.19
C ILE A 142 -4.23 -10.41 7.49
N THR A 143 -3.64 -10.04 8.62
CA THR A 143 -4.12 -10.40 9.96
C THR A 143 -4.42 -9.15 10.78
N PRO A 144 -5.13 -9.24 11.92
CA PRO A 144 -5.26 -8.12 12.83
C PRO A 144 -3.91 -7.57 13.34
N ASN A 145 -2.84 -8.37 13.30
CA ASN A 145 -1.54 -8.05 13.88
C ASN A 145 -0.58 -7.32 12.92
N LEU A 146 -1.10 -6.59 11.92
CA LEU A 146 -0.26 -5.82 10.96
C LEU A 146 0.66 -4.79 11.63
N TRP A 147 0.42 -4.43 12.89
CA TRP A 147 1.34 -3.58 13.67
C TRP A 147 2.62 -4.32 14.12
N ILE A 148 2.62 -5.66 14.15
CA ILE A 148 3.79 -6.48 14.50
C ILE A 148 4.68 -6.56 13.26
N THR A 149 5.59 -5.61 13.10
CA THR A 149 6.38 -5.47 11.87
C THR A 149 7.65 -6.32 11.82
N ASP A 150 8.09 -6.85 12.97
CA ASP A 150 9.24 -7.74 13.08
C ASP A 150 8.88 -9.13 12.53
N PRO A 151 9.49 -9.59 11.41
CA PRO A 151 9.20 -10.90 10.84
C PRO A 151 9.59 -12.08 11.74
N ARG A 152 10.38 -11.85 12.79
CA ARG A 152 10.82 -12.90 13.72
C ARG A 152 9.80 -13.17 14.83
N ALA A 153 8.82 -12.28 15.00
CA ALA A 153 7.79 -12.46 16.00
C ALA A 153 6.80 -13.56 15.53
N PRO A 154 6.39 -14.50 16.40
CA PRO A 154 5.52 -15.61 16.01
C PRO A 154 4.19 -15.20 15.37
N ASP A 155 3.63 -14.07 15.81
CA ASP A 155 2.34 -13.54 15.34
C ASP A 155 2.49 -12.49 14.23
N SER A 156 3.69 -12.34 13.66
CA SER A 156 3.97 -11.38 12.61
C SER A 156 3.33 -11.83 11.29
N PRO A 157 2.52 -10.97 10.65
CA PRO A 157 2.05 -11.24 9.29
C PRO A 157 3.14 -11.01 8.24
N TYR A 158 4.35 -10.58 8.64
CA TYR A 158 5.44 -10.30 7.74
C TYR A 158 6.46 -11.43 7.72
N GLU A 159 7.01 -11.66 6.54
CA GLU A 159 8.05 -12.67 6.35
C GLU A 159 9.31 -12.04 5.77
N SER A 160 10.47 -12.56 6.18
CA SER A 160 11.78 -12.08 5.75
C SER A 160 12.32 -12.95 4.64
N VAL A 161 12.88 -12.32 3.59
CA VAL A 161 13.38 -13.01 2.41
C VAL A 161 14.80 -12.55 2.13
N PHE A 162 15.72 -13.48 1.94
CA PHE A 162 17.10 -13.18 1.57
C PHE A 162 17.18 -12.71 0.12
N CYS A 163 18.01 -11.71 -0.17
CA CYS A 163 18.20 -11.19 -1.52
C CYS A 163 19.68 -10.95 -1.79
N HIS A 164 20.19 -11.53 -2.88
CA HIS A 164 21.54 -11.27 -3.37
C HIS A 164 21.53 -10.15 -4.44
N ALA A 165 22.62 -9.41 -4.59
CA ALA A 165 22.73 -8.31 -5.55
C ALA A 165 22.55 -8.75 -7.01
N ASN A 166 22.91 -10.00 -7.34
CA ASN A 166 22.75 -10.56 -8.68
C ASN A 166 21.27 -10.74 -9.10
N GLU A 167 20.35 -10.73 -8.14
CA GLU A 167 18.92 -10.87 -8.39
C GLU A 167 18.24 -9.53 -8.69
N LEU A 168 18.96 -8.41 -8.54
CA LEU A 168 18.41 -7.08 -8.79
C LEU A 168 18.40 -6.78 -10.28
N ALA A 169 17.23 -6.43 -10.81
CA ALA A 169 17.09 -6.02 -12.21
C ALA A 169 17.78 -4.67 -12.50
N ASP A 170 18.15 -4.47 -13.77
CA ASP A 170 18.71 -3.23 -14.26
C ASP A 170 17.80 -2.03 -13.90
N GLY A 171 18.38 -1.03 -13.21
CA GLY A 171 17.66 0.16 -12.75
C GLY A 171 17.20 0.14 -11.29
N LEU A 172 17.47 -0.95 -10.55
CA LEU A 172 17.39 -0.96 -9.09
C LEU A 172 18.78 -0.70 -8.48
N GLY A 173 19.00 0.53 -8.02
CA GLY A 173 20.29 0.94 -7.45
C GLY A 173 20.41 0.65 -5.96
N VAL A 174 21.61 0.88 -5.42
CA VAL A 174 21.87 0.77 -3.96
C VAL A 174 20.98 1.76 -3.18
N ASP A 175 20.78 2.97 -3.70
CA ASP A 175 19.94 3.98 -3.06
C ASP A 175 18.47 3.55 -3.00
N ASP A 176 17.97 2.86 -4.03
CA ASP A 176 16.63 2.28 -4.03
C ASP A 176 16.50 1.23 -2.91
N MET A 177 17.54 0.41 -2.70
CA MET A 177 17.57 -0.64 -1.69
C MET A 177 17.76 -0.12 -0.26
N LEU A 178 18.41 1.03 -0.08
CA LEU A 178 18.53 1.71 1.21
C LEU A 178 17.26 2.47 1.59
N ASN A 179 16.42 2.79 0.60
CA ASN A 179 15.17 3.49 0.81
C ASN A 179 14.03 2.50 1.17
N ARG A 180 13.59 2.54 2.42
CA ARG A 180 12.50 1.70 2.96
C ARG A 180 11.13 1.99 2.36
N GLU A 181 10.98 3.09 1.64
CA GLU A 181 9.75 3.45 0.94
C GLU A 181 9.70 2.90 -0.49
N THR A 182 10.82 2.41 -1.01
CA THR A 182 10.88 1.75 -2.31
C THR A 182 10.12 0.44 -2.23
N VAL A 183 9.12 0.30 -3.09
CA VAL A 183 8.39 -0.94 -3.29
C VAL A 183 9.03 -1.71 -4.43
N ILE A 184 9.36 -2.95 -4.12
CA ILE A 184 9.95 -3.92 -5.04
C ILE A 184 9.01 -5.11 -5.21
N GLU A 185 9.09 -5.73 -6.37
CA GLU A 185 8.38 -6.95 -6.75
C GLU A 185 9.42 -8.03 -7.01
N PHE A 186 9.20 -9.24 -6.51
CA PHE A 186 10.17 -10.34 -6.61
C PHE A 186 9.48 -11.69 -6.49
N TYR A 187 10.13 -12.72 -7.02
CA TYR A 187 9.69 -14.11 -6.88
C TYR A 187 10.24 -14.72 -5.60
N LEU A 188 9.44 -15.54 -4.95
CA LEU A 188 9.84 -16.34 -3.80
C LEU A 188 10.38 -17.68 -4.26
N GLN A 189 11.52 -18.10 -3.72
CA GLN A 189 12.08 -19.44 -3.87
C GLN A 189 12.50 -19.98 -2.51
N GLU A 190 12.49 -21.31 -2.37
CA GLU A 190 13.09 -21.96 -1.20
C GLU A 190 14.62 -21.93 -1.33
N SER A 191 15.29 -21.67 -0.23
CA SER A 191 16.75 -21.80 -0.16
C SER A 191 17.14 -23.28 -0.15
N GLU A 192 18.14 -23.64 -0.96
CA GLU A 192 18.71 -24.99 -0.98
C GLU A 192 19.71 -25.22 0.17
N VAL A 193 20.20 -24.15 0.79
CA VAL A 193 21.33 -24.18 1.74
C VAL A 193 20.89 -24.02 3.19
N ASP A 194 19.86 -23.21 3.43
CA ASP A 194 19.35 -22.86 4.75
C ASP A 194 17.83 -22.96 4.77
N GLU A 195 17.21 -23.17 5.93
CA GLU A 195 15.76 -23.00 6.06
C GLU A 195 15.39 -21.52 5.88
N GLY A 196 14.80 -21.17 4.73
CA GLY A 196 14.35 -19.81 4.45
C GLY A 196 13.96 -19.56 3.00
N LEU A 197 13.50 -18.34 2.73
CA LEU A 197 13.12 -17.87 1.40
C LEU A 197 14.21 -17.00 0.77
N ILE A 198 14.39 -17.16 -0.53
CA ILE A 198 15.24 -16.33 -1.38
C ILE A 198 14.37 -15.56 -2.37
N ALA A 199 14.71 -14.30 -2.60
CA ALA A 199 14.09 -13.44 -3.58
C ALA A 199 14.87 -13.51 -4.89
N THR A 200 14.18 -13.78 -6.00
CA THR A 200 14.75 -13.77 -7.34
C THR A 200 14.05 -12.77 -8.25
N ASN A 201 14.76 -12.31 -9.29
CA ASN A 201 14.23 -11.40 -10.32
C ASN A 201 13.54 -10.15 -9.70
N VAL A 202 14.28 -9.46 -8.83
CA VAL A 202 13.82 -8.32 -8.04
C VAL A 202 13.72 -7.07 -8.90
N ARG A 203 12.53 -6.48 -8.96
CA ARG A 203 12.21 -5.34 -9.83
C ARG A 203 11.64 -4.19 -9.03
N LYS A 204 11.93 -2.96 -9.48
CA LYS A 204 11.35 -1.74 -8.90
C LYS A 204 9.91 -1.56 -9.37
N VAL A 205 8.97 -1.41 -8.44
CA VAL A 205 7.55 -1.06 -8.72
C VAL A 205 7.32 0.45 -8.52
N TYR A 206 7.88 0.96 -7.44
CA TYR A 206 7.75 2.34 -7.02
C TYR A 206 8.95 2.74 -6.17
N ALA A 207 9.54 3.89 -6.47
CA ALA A 207 10.42 4.60 -5.56
C ALA A 207 9.89 6.03 -5.41
N PRO A 208 9.88 6.60 -4.20
CA PRO A 208 9.57 8.01 -4.06
C PRO A 208 10.65 8.83 -4.75
N SER A 209 10.24 9.80 -5.56
CA SER A 209 11.15 10.79 -6.13
C SER A 209 11.89 11.52 -5.00
N HIS A 210 13.22 11.60 -5.10
CA HIS A 210 14.00 12.46 -4.22
C HIS A 210 13.52 13.92 -4.39
N PRO A 211 13.36 14.68 -3.29
CA PRO A 211 13.12 16.11 -3.37
C PRO A 211 14.31 16.85 -4.01
#